data_AF-A0A9Q9K6J7-F1
#
_entry.id   AF-A0A9Q9K6J7-F1
#
_cell.length_a   1.000
_cell.length_b   1.000
_cell.length_c   1.000
_cell.angle_alpha   90.00
_cell.angle_beta   90.00
_cell.angle_gamma   90.00
#
_symmetry.space_group_name_H-M   'P 1'
#
loop_
_entity.id
_entity.type
_entity.pdbx_description
1 polymer ?
#
loop_
_entity_poly.entity_id
_entity_poly.type
_entity_poly.pdbx_seq_one_letter_code
_entity_poly.pdbx_strand_id
1 'polypeptide(L)'
;MRDVFYIRRKDNVSRAKFKNFVNEKLASQMAEITGVTEVRSQVYLPWNKVTWNTPNVAHDNPKEAHLHASIIIGFSDEVARQEFYDRHAFNFNSELIDYASAMHAYRIDETLPFVLDGKRL
;
A
#
# COMPACT_ATOMS: atom_id res chain seq x y z
N MET A 1 -7.68 -4.08 13.43
CA MET A 1 -7.65 -4.95 12.22
C MET A 1 -6.97 -4.22 11.08
N ARG A 2 -6.48 -4.91 10.04
CA ARG A 2 -5.71 -4.27 8.96
C ARG A 2 -6.09 -4.78 7.59
N ASP A 3 -6.02 -3.89 6.61
CA ASP A 3 -6.05 -4.22 5.19
C ASP A 3 -4.75 -3.72 4.52
N VAL A 4 -4.36 -4.33 3.41
CA VAL A 4 -3.24 -3.90 2.57
C VAL A 4 -3.70 -3.62 1.16
N PHE A 5 -3.24 -2.50 0.62
CA PHE A 5 -3.43 -2.09 -0.76
C PHE A 5 -2.10 -2.16 -1.48
N TYR A 6 -2.03 -2.90 -2.58
CA TYR A 6 -0.92 -2.84 -3.52
C TYR A 6 -1.34 -2.04 -4.75
N ILE A 7 -0.49 -1.09 -5.15
CA ILE A 7 -0.83 -0.12 -6.20
C ILE A 7 0.17 -0.26 -7.35
N ARG A 8 -0.36 -0.41 -8.56
CA ARG A 8 0.42 -0.35 -9.80
C ARG A 8 0.28 1.04 -10.40
N ARG A 9 1.41 1.72 -10.61
CA ARG A 9 1.46 3.05 -11.25
C ARG A 9 1.12 2.95 -12.74
N LYS A 10 0.53 4.00 -13.33
CA LYS A 10 0.42 4.14 -14.79
C LYS A 10 1.77 4.49 -15.42
N ASP A 11 2.01 4.01 -16.64
CA ASP A 11 3.30 4.21 -17.34
C ASP A 11 3.64 5.69 -17.58
N ASN A 12 2.63 6.52 -17.85
CA ASN A 12 2.78 7.95 -18.15
C ASN A 12 2.93 8.84 -16.89
N VAL A 13 2.77 8.30 -15.69
CA VAL A 13 2.85 9.07 -14.44
C VAL A 13 4.26 9.03 -13.90
N SER A 14 4.95 10.15 -13.70
CA SER A 14 6.33 10.10 -13.18
C SER A 14 6.41 9.48 -11.77
N ARG A 15 7.52 8.82 -11.47
CA ARG A 15 7.78 8.23 -10.14
C ARG A 15 7.65 9.26 -9.02
N ALA A 16 8.16 10.48 -9.23
CA ALA A 16 8.09 11.55 -8.24
C ALA A 16 6.64 11.98 -7.96
N LYS A 17 5.83 12.17 -9.02
CA LYS A 17 4.40 12.49 -8.89
C LYS A 17 3.64 11.38 -8.19
N PHE A 18 3.90 10.12 -8.57
CA PHE A 18 3.28 8.95 -7.93
C PHE A 18 3.65 8.86 -6.44
N LYS A 19 4.94 9.03 -6.10
CA LYS A 19 5.39 9.01 -4.70
C LYS A 19 4.69 10.09 -3.87
N ASN A 20 4.64 11.31 -4.40
CA ASN A 20 3.97 12.42 -3.75
C ASN A 20 2.48 12.15 -3.54
N PHE A 21 1.80 11.63 -4.56
CA PHE A 21 0.39 11.23 -4.46
C PHE A 21 0.17 10.16 -3.38
N VAL A 22 0.93 9.07 -3.40
CA VAL A 22 0.75 7.96 -2.44
C VAL A 22 1.03 8.41 -1.01
N ASN A 23 2.14 9.10 -0.78
CA ASN A 23 2.61 9.39 0.57
C ASN A 23 1.99 10.66 1.16
N GLU A 24 1.99 11.75 0.41
CA GLU A 24 1.62 13.07 0.95
C GLU A 24 0.13 13.36 0.83
N LYS A 25 -0.57 12.65 -0.07
CA LYS A 25 -2.00 12.86 -0.31
C LYS A 25 -2.84 11.66 0.11
N LEU A 26 -2.74 10.53 -0.60
CA LEU A 26 -3.60 9.37 -0.38
C LEU A 26 -3.47 8.83 1.05
N ALA A 27 -2.24 8.58 1.52
CA ALA A 27 -2.00 8.09 2.87
C ALA A 27 -2.42 9.12 3.94
N SER A 28 -2.09 10.39 3.75
CA SER A 28 -2.47 11.48 4.67
C SER A 28 -3.98 11.60 4.82
N GLN A 29 -4.73 11.63 3.71
CA GLN A 29 -6.18 11.71 3.73
C GLN A 29 -6.83 10.47 4.38
N MET A 30 -6.26 9.29 4.18
CA MET A 30 -6.73 8.08 4.88
C MET A 30 -6.52 8.18 6.39
N ALA A 31 -5.41 8.75 6.84
CA ALA A 31 -5.09 8.88 8.26
C ALA A 31 -6.00 9.86 9.01
N GLU A 32 -6.65 10.78 8.30
CA GLU A 32 -7.60 11.74 8.88
C GLU A 32 -9.01 11.16 9.11
N ILE A 33 -9.30 9.95 8.59
CA ILE A 33 -10.62 9.33 8.70
C ILE A 33 -10.84 8.79 10.11
N THR A 34 -11.99 9.11 10.69
CA THR A 34 -12.40 8.59 11.99
C THR A 34 -12.50 7.06 11.95
N GLY A 35 -11.89 6.39 12.93
CA GLY A 35 -11.87 4.92 13.01
C GLY A 35 -10.66 4.27 12.33
N VAL A 36 -9.90 5.03 11.52
CA VAL A 36 -8.57 4.62 11.05
C VAL A 36 -7.58 4.82 12.19
N THR A 37 -6.85 3.76 12.54
CA THR A 37 -5.90 3.74 13.67
C THR A 37 -4.45 3.71 13.22
N GLU A 38 -4.20 3.41 11.95
CA GLU A 38 -2.87 3.23 11.40
C GLU A 38 -2.91 3.45 9.89
N VAL A 39 -1.91 4.17 9.37
CA VAL A 39 -1.61 4.20 7.93
C VAL A 39 -0.11 4.08 7.77
N ARG A 40 0.34 3.07 7.02
CA ARG A 40 1.75 2.91 6.63
C ARG A 40 1.82 2.87 5.11
N SER A 41 2.50 3.83 4.50
CA SER A 41 2.71 3.87 3.06
C SER A 41 4.17 3.58 2.69
N GLN A 42 4.35 2.87 1.59
CA GLN A 42 5.67 2.60 1.03
C GLN A 42 5.61 2.64 -0.50
N VAL A 43 6.49 3.42 -1.11
CA VAL A 43 6.68 3.45 -2.57
C VAL A 43 8.00 2.75 -2.88
N TYR A 44 7.93 1.68 -3.66
CA TYR A 44 9.08 0.80 -3.86
C TYR A 44 10.20 1.47 -4.67
N LEU A 45 11.43 1.16 -4.30
CA LEU A 45 12.62 1.58 -5.03
C LEU A 45 12.60 1.03 -6.46
N PRO A 46 13.19 1.77 -7.44
CA PRO A 46 13.28 1.23 -8.78
C PRO A 46 14.17 -0.01 -8.70
N TRP A 47 13.90 -0.98 -9.57
CA TRP A 47 14.81 -2.10 -9.70
C TRP A 47 16.22 -1.60 -10.01
N ASN A 48 17.19 -2.04 -9.22
CA ASN A 48 18.60 -1.77 -9.44
C ASN A 48 19.37 -3.08 -9.32
N LYS A 49 19.98 -3.50 -10.42
CA LYS A 49 20.75 -4.76 -10.52
C LYS A 49 21.89 -4.86 -9.51
N VAL A 50 22.52 -3.73 -9.18
CA VAL A 50 23.70 -3.69 -8.31
C VAL A 50 23.32 -3.91 -6.86
N THR A 51 22.14 -3.46 -6.46
CA THR A 51 21.73 -3.56 -5.06
C THR A 51 21.16 -4.94 -4.76
N TRP A 52 20.36 -5.53 -5.66
CA TRP A 52 19.62 -6.78 -5.40
C TRP A 52 20.23 -8.01 -6.10
N ASN A 53 21.51 -8.31 -5.84
CA ASN A 53 22.10 -9.59 -6.24
C ASN A 53 21.81 -10.68 -5.19
N THR A 54 20.53 -10.90 -4.89
CA THR A 54 20.09 -11.90 -3.89
C THR A 54 19.85 -13.22 -4.62
N PRO A 55 20.63 -14.29 -4.34
CA PRO A 55 20.46 -15.57 -5.01
C PRO A 55 19.04 -16.12 -4.81
N ASN A 56 18.47 -16.71 -5.86
CA ASN A 56 17.15 -17.36 -5.86
C ASN A 56 15.93 -16.44 -5.65
N VAL A 57 16.07 -15.13 -5.87
CA VAL A 57 14.93 -14.20 -5.92
C VAL A 57 14.60 -13.88 -7.39
N ALA A 58 13.36 -14.14 -7.79
CA ALA A 58 12.85 -13.78 -9.12
C ALA A 58 12.67 -12.26 -9.21
N HIS A 59 13.67 -11.57 -9.77
CA HIS A 59 13.66 -10.13 -9.99
C HIS A 59 13.12 -9.72 -11.37
N ASP A 60 12.70 -10.71 -12.17
CA ASP A 60 12.30 -10.62 -13.57
C ASP A 60 10.79 -10.77 -13.77
N ASN A 61 10.00 -10.46 -12.73
CA ASN A 61 8.55 -10.43 -12.85
C ASN A 61 8.14 -9.62 -14.10
N PRO A 62 7.10 -10.05 -14.83
CA PRO A 62 6.63 -9.33 -15.99
C PRO A 62 6.17 -7.92 -15.59
N LYS A 63 6.34 -6.93 -16.47
CA LYS A 63 6.06 -5.50 -16.16
C LYS A 63 4.64 -5.28 -15.68
N GLU A 64 3.70 -6.01 -16.26
CA GLU A 64 2.29 -6.02 -15.90
C GLU A 64 2.04 -6.53 -14.46
N ALA A 65 2.93 -7.34 -13.90
CA ALA A 65 2.86 -7.80 -12.51
C ALA A 65 3.61 -6.88 -11.52
N HIS A 66 4.25 -5.80 -11.99
CA HIS A 66 5.00 -4.91 -11.12
C HIS A 66 4.08 -4.08 -10.22
N LEU A 67 4.19 -4.30 -8.92
CA LEU A 67 3.63 -3.41 -7.92
C LEU A 67 4.61 -2.27 -7.64
N HIS A 68 4.09 -1.09 -7.37
CA HIS A 68 4.89 0.14 -7.23
C HIS A 68 4.80 0.77 -5.85
N ALA A 69 3.73 0.47 -5.10
CA ALA A 69 3.58 0.89 -3.72
C ALA A 69 2.69 -0.07 -2.94
N SER A 70 2.78 0.01 -1.62
CA SER A 70 1.81 -0.55 -0.69
C SER A 70 1.33 0.47 0.33
N ILE A 71 0.07 0.36 0.74
CA ILE A 71 -0.49 1.03 1.91
C ILE A 71 -1.06 -0.04 2.83
N ILE A 72 -0.66 -0.05 4.11
CA ILE A 72 -1.36 -0.80 5.17
C ILE A 72 -2.23 0.21 5.90
N ILE A 73 -3.51 -0.11 6.02
CA ILE A 73 -4.48 0.68 6.79
C ILE A 73 -5.00 -0.16 7.95
N GLY A 74 -5.02 0.43 9.15
CA GLY A 74 -5.58 -0.18 10.35
C GLY A 74 -6.88 0.47 10.76
N PHE A 75 -7.81 -0.33 11.29
CA PHE A 75 -9.09 0.12 11.83
C PHE A 75 -9.24 -0.31 13.30
N SER A 76 -10.00 0.46 14.07
CA SER A 76 -10.34 0.14 15.47
C SER A 76 -11.08 -1.19 15.59
N ASP A 77 -12.04 -1.42 14.70
CA ASP A 77 -12.96 -2.55 14.70
C ASP A 77 -13.59 -2.77 13.30
N GLU A 78 -14.44 -3.78 13.15
CA GLU A 78 -15.07 -4.14 11.87
C GLU A 78 -16.07 -3.08 11.41
N VAL A 79 -16.71 -2.37 12.34
CA VAL A 79 -17.69 -1.33 12.01
C VAL A 79 -16.96 -0.13 11.39
N ALA A 80 -15.84 0.30 11.97
CA ALA A 80 -15.00 1.35 11.41
C ALA A 80 -14.43 0.96 10.02
N ARG A 81 -14.04 -0.30 9.85
CA ARG A 81 -13.59 -0.82 8.55
C ARG A 81 -14.71 -0.76 7.50
N GLN A 82 -15.90 -1.23 7.84
CA GLN A 82 -17.05 -1.21 6.93
C GLN A 82 -17.44 0.22 6.56
N GLU A 83 -17.52 1.12 7.53
CA GLU A 83 -17.81 2.54 7.33
C GLU A 83 -16.79 3.22 6.40
N PHE A 84 -15.49 2.89 6.53
CA PHE A 84 -14.46 3.37 5.62
C PHE A 84 -14.78 2.99 4.15
N TYR A 85 -15.12 1.74 3.89
CA TYR A 85 -15.43 1.30 2.53
C TYR A 85 -16.74 1.87 2.00
N ASP A 86 -17.77 1.95 2.84
CA ASP A 86 -19.09 2.41 2.44
C ASP A 86 -19.16 3.93 2.22
N ARG A 87 -18.39 4.71 2.99
CA ARG A 87 -18.51 6.17 3.01
C ARG A 87 -17.29 6.95 2.54
N HIS A 88 -16.10 6.35 2.59
CA HIS A 88 -14.86 7.08 2.36
C HIS A 88 -14.07 6.57 1.16
N ALA A 89 -14.01 5.26 0.92
CA ALA A 89 -13.13 4.67 -0.08
C ALA A 89 -13.35 5.23 -1.51
N PHE A 90 -14.61 5.47 -1.89
CA PHE A 90 -14.92 5.98 -3.23
C PHE A 90 -14.42 7.41 -3.47
N ASN A 91 -14.19 8.21 -2.42
CA ASN A 91 -13.67 9.58 -2.56
C ASN A 91 -12.26 9.61 -3.14
N PHE A 92 -11.50 8.52 -2.98
CA PHE A 92 -10.15 8.43 -3.51
C PHE A 92 -10.13 8.07 -4.99
N ASN A 93 -11.19 7.45 -5.52
CA ASN A 93 -11.18 6.86 -6.87
C ASN A 93 -10.88 7.90 -7.96
N SER A 94 -11.48 9.09 -7.89
CA SER A 94 -11.33 10.14 -8.90
C SER A 94 -9.88 10.53 -9.13
N GLU A 95 -9.06 10.54 -8.08
CA GLU A 95 -7.63 10.81 -8.19
C GLU A 95 -6.85 9.53 -8.45
N LEU A 96 -7.22 8.42 -7.81
CA LEU A 96 -6.51 7.15 -7.94
C LEU A 96 -6.42 6.72 -9.41
N ILE A 97 -7.46 6.96 -10.22
CA ILE A 97 -7.43 6.64 -11.64
C ILE A 97 -6.37 7.44 -12.41
N ASP A 98 -5.96 8.62 -11.97
CA ASP A 98 -4.95 9.41 -12.67
C ASP A 98 -3.54 8.86 -12.44
N TYR A 99 -3.32 8.19 -11.31
CA TYR A 99 -2.01 7.71 -10.88
C TYR A 99 -1.81 6.19 -11.04
N ALA A 100 -2.87 5.40 -10.89
CA ALA A 100 -2.81 3.95 -10.81
C ALA A 100 -3.46 3.27 -12.02
N SER A 101 -2.83 2.19 -12.50
CA SER A 101 -3.35 1.29 -13.55
C SER A 101 -3.96 0.01 -12.97
N ALA A 102 -3.72 -0.28 -11.69
CA ALA A 102 -4.39 -1.31 -10.92
C ALA A 102 -4.21 -1.06 -9.42
N MET A 103 -5.14 -1.60 -8.63
CA MET A 103 -5.06 -1.68 -7.18
C MET A 103 -5.56 -3.06 -6.75
N HIS A 104 -4.84 -3.69 -5.81
CA HIS A 104 -5.21 -4.95 -5.21
C HIS A 104 -5.38 -4.74 -3.71
N ALA A 105 -6.52 -5.12 -3.16
CA ALA A 105 -6.84 -4.95 -1.75
C ALA A 105 -7.05 -6.30 -1.09
N TYR A 106 -6.43 -6.49 0.08
CA TYR A 106 -6.52 -7.72 0.85
C TYR A 106 -6.73 -7.40 2.32
N ARG A 107 -7.58 -8.18 2.98
CA ARG A 107 -7.66 -8.21 4.45
C ARG A 107 -6.42 -8.92 4.99
N ILE A 108 -5.84 -8.39 6.06
CA ILE A 108 -4.80 -9.07 6.82
C ILE A 108 -5.48 -9.74 8.01
N ASP A 109 -5.57 -11.07 7.96
CA ASP A 109 -6.18 -11.85 9.05
C ASP A 109 -5.28 -11.89 10.29
N GLU A 110 -3.98 -12.08 10.10
CA GLU A 110 -3.00 -12.15 11.18
C GLU A 110 -1.68 -11.46 10.78
N THR A 111 -1.02 -10.82 11.74
CA THR A 111 0.34 -10.29 11.58
C THR A 111 1.26 -11.07 12.49
N LEU A 112 2.07 -11.96 11.91
CA LEU A 112 3.03 -12.76 12.65
C LEU A 112 4.30 -11.95 12.94
N PRO A 113 4.62 -11.64 14.20
CA PRO A 113 5.87 -10.96 14.52
C PRO A 113 7.03 -11.93 14.33
N PHE A 114 8.17 -11.44 13.85
CA PHE A 114 9.42 -12.21 13.86
C PHE A 114 10.10 -12.16 15.23
N VAL A 115 9.86 -11.09 15.99
CA VAL A 115 10.31 -10.89 17.36
C VAL A 115 9.14 -10.41 18.20
N LEU A 116 8.85 -11.12 19.29
CA LEU A 116 7.83 -10.80 20.28
C LEU A 116 8.49 -10.70 21.66
N ASP A 117 8.26 -9.61 22.38
CA ASP A 117 8.82 -9.37 23.72
C ASP A 117 10.35 -9.55 23.81
N GLY A 118 11.06 -9.10 22.76
CA GLY A 118 12.52 -9.20 22.69
C GLY A 118 13.06 -10.59 22.37
N LYS A 119 12.20 -11.57 22.05
CA LYS A 119 12.59 -12.93 21.68
C LYS A 119 12.18 -13.23 20.24
N ARG A 120 13.08 -13.89 19.51
CA ARG A 120 12.76 -14.44 18.19
C ARG A 120 11.76 -15.58 18.37
N LEU A 121 10.71 -15.59 17.57
CA LEU A 121 9.75 -16.70 17.48
C LEU A 121 10.26 -17.81 16.58
#